data_AF-A0A966IPW6-F1
#
_entry.id   AF-A0A966IPW6-F1
#
_cell.length_a   1.000
_cell.length_b   1.000
_cell.length_c   1.000
_cell.angle_alpha   90.00
_cell.angle_beta   90.00
_cell.angle_gamma   90.00
#
_symmetry.space_group_name_H-M   'P 1'
#
loop_
_entity.id
_entity.type
_entity.pdbx_description
1 polymer ?
#
loop_
_entity_poly.entity_id
_entity_poly.type
_entity_poly.pdbx_seq_one_letter_code
_entity_poly.pdbx_strand_id
1 'polypeptide(L)'
;MKKKTNITAGGNMLSYASIMLLAGIGIPILAAMNASLGKHLNSPVAASAFAFFIAFCIALLALLLNDKSFSKEIATAPKHLFFAGTFIAFYVLSITFVAPHFGVGNAIFFVL
;
A
#
# COMPACT_ATOMS: atom_id res chain seq x y z
N MET A 1 -2.94 30.21 7.28
CA MET A 1 -4.30 29.91 7.78
C MET A 1 -4.40 28.40 7.96
N LYS A 2 -4.19 27.88 9.18
CA LYS A 2 -4.28 26.44 9.49
C LYS A 2 -5.74 26.02 9.37
N LYS A 3 -6.05 25.12 8.43
CA LYS A 3 -7.35 24.43 8.39
C LYS A 3 -7.40 23.52 9.63
N LYS A 4 -7.95 24.02 10.74
CA LYS A 4 -8.32 23.20 11.90
C LYS A 4 -9.42 22.25 11.42
N THR A 5 -9.06 21.04 11.07
CA THR A 5 -10.01 19.95 10.89
C THR A 5 -10.58 19.65 12.27
N ASN A 6 -11.77 20.20 12.56
CA ASN A 6 -12.57 19.78 13.71
C ASN A 6 -13.00 18.33 13.43
N ILE A 7 -12.23 17.38 13.96
CA ILE A 7 -12.59 15.96 13.97
C ILE A 7 -13.62 15.80 15.09
N THR A 8 -14.91 15.74 14.71
CA THR A 8 -15.99 15.34 15.61
C THR A 8 -15.71 13.93 16.14
N ALA A 9 -15.44 13.83 17.44
CA ALA A 9 -14.77 12.68 18.09
C ALA A 9 -15.62 11.39 18.22
N GLY A 10 -16.81 11.29 17.63
CA GLY A 10 -17.69 10.11 17.72
C GLY A 10 -17.95 9.38 16.40
N GLY A 11 -18.39 10.12 15.37
CA GLY A 11 -18.69 9.55 14.03
C GLY A 11 -17.44 9.17 13.21
N ASN A 12 -16.30 9.76 13.54
CA ASN A 12 -15.05 9.57 12.79
C ASN A 12 -14.25 8.35 13.25
N MET A 13 -14.37 7.93 14.51
CA MET A 13 -13.61 6.78 15.03
C MET A 13 -14.08 5.47 14.40
N LEU A 14 -15.40 5.26 14.28
CA LEU A 14 -15.93 4.08 13.61
C LEU A 14 -15.56 4.06 12.12
N SER A 15 -15.54 5.23 11.47
CA SER A 15 -15.09 5.37 10.08
C SER A 15 -13.61 5.01 9.92
N TYR A 16 -12.73 5.53 10.78
CA TYR A 16 -11.31 5.17 10.78
C TYR A 16 -11.09 3.69 11.10
N ALA A 17 -11.80 3.14 12.07
CA ALA A 17 -11.75 1.71 12.41
C ALA A 17 -12.19 0.85 11.23
N SER A 18 -13.25 1.25 10.52
CA SER A 18 -13.75 0.55 9.33
C SER A 18 -12.72 0.59 8.19
N ILE A 19 -12.10 1.74 7.94
CA ILE A 19 -11.05 1.89 6.93
C ILE A 19 -9.85 1.00 7.27
N MET A 20 -9.41 1.00 8.53
CA MET A 20 -8.27 0.18 8.96
C MET A 20 -8.59 -1.32 8.95
N LEU A 21 -9.82 -1.71 9.28
CA LEU A 21 -10.28 -3.09 9.16
C LEU A 21 -10.26 -3.55 7.70
N LEU A 22 -10.80 -2.75 6.78
CA LEU A 22 -10.77 -3.03 5.34
C LEU A 22 -9.34 -3.09 4.80
N ALA A 23 -8.46 -2.19 5.25
CA ALA A 23 -7.04 -2.23 4.90
C ALA A 23 -6.39 -3.54 5.38
N GLY A 24 -6.68 -3.96 6.62
CA GLY A 24 -6.18 -5.22 7.19
C GLY A 24 -6.64 -6.45 6.39
N ILE A 25 -7.91 -6.52 6.00
CA ILE A 25 -8.44 -7.59 5.13
C ILE A 25 -7.79 -7.53 3.74
N GLY A 26 -7.45 -6.34 3.26
CA GLY A 26 -6.78 -6.13 1.98
C GLY A 26 -5.38 -6.76 1.91
N ILE A 27 -4.65 -6.87 3.02
CA ILE A 27 -3.28 -7.41 3.05
C ILE A 27 -3.20 -8.87 2.54
N PRO A 28 -3.93 -9.85 3.10
CA PRO A 28 -3.89 -11.22 2.61
C PRO A 28 -4.49 -11.37 1.20
N ILE A 29 -5.50 -10.56 0.85
CA ILE A 29 -6.09 -10.55 -0.49
C ILE A 29 -5.04 -10.09 -1.52
N LEU A 30 -4.36 -8.98 -1.26
CA LEU A 30 -3.25 -8.47 -2.07
C LEU A 30 -2.17 -9.54 -2.23
N ALA A 31 -1.77 -10.19 -1.13
CA ALA A 31 -0.74 -11.22 -1.16
C ALA A 31 -1.14 -12.41 -2.03
N ALA A 32 -2.39 -12.90 -1.90
CA ALA A 32 -2.91 -13.99 -2.71
C ALA A 32 -3.01 -13.63 -4.20
N MET A 33 -3.54 -12.44 -4.50
CA MET A 33 -3.67 -11.95 -5.87
C MET A 33 -2.30 -11.77 -6.53
N ASN A 34 -1.35 -11.13 -5.84
CA ASN A 34 -0.05 -10.84 -6.44
C ASN A 34 0.78 -12.12 -6.60
N ALA A 35 0.74 -13.04 -5.64
CA ALA A 35 1.37 -14.36 -5.76
C ALA A 35 0.78 -15.19 -6.92
N SER A 36 -0.55 -15.15 -7.08
CA SER A 36 -1.23 -15.81 -8.21
C SER A 36 -0.80 -15.22 -9.55
N LEU A 37 -0.73 -13.88 -9.65
CA LEU A 37 -0.23 -13.20 -10.85
C LEU A 37 1.25 -13.52 -11.10
N GLY A 38 2.07 -13.60 -10.06
CA GLY A 38 3.48 -13.99 -10.15
C GLY A 38 3.65 -15.40 -10.71
N LYS A 39 2.81 -16.35 -10.28
CA LYS A 39 2.74 -17.71 -10.85
C LYS A 39 2.30 -17.68 -12.31
N HIS A 40 1.25 -16.93 -12.63
CA HIS A 40 0.71 -16.86 -13.99
C HIS A 40 1.72 -16.29 -14.99
N LEU A 41 2.43 -15.23 -14.61
CA LEU A 41 3.45 -14.59 -15.43
C LEU A 41 4.80 -15.34 -15.41
N ASN A 42 4.94 -16.41 -14.60
CA ASN A 42 6.22 -17.04 -14.28
C ASN A 42 7.30 -16.03 -13.86
N SER A 43 6.90 -14.93 -13.21
CA SER A 43 7.78 -13.84 -12.83
C SER A 43 7.19 -13.03 -11.66
N PRO A 44 7.69 -13.27 -10.42
CA PRO A 44 7.33 -12.48 -9.24
C PRO A 44 7.66 -10.99 -9.38
N VAL A 45 8.74 -10.69 -10.11
CA VAL A 45 9.19 -9.32 -10.38
C VAL A 45 8.19 -8.59 -11.29
N ALA A 46 7.75 -9.24 -12.37
CA ALA A 46 6.77 -8.64 -13.30
C ALA A 46 5.43 -8.39 -12.61
N ALA A 47 4.94 -9.35 -11.82
CA ALA A 47 3.70 -9.18 -11.05
C ALA A 47 3.79 -8.01 -10.05
N SER A 48 4.89 -7.94 -9.30
CA SER A 48 5.12 -6.86 -8.34
C SER A 48 5.25 -5.48 -9.01
N ALA A 49 5.95 -5.39 -10.14
CA ALA A 49 6.06 -4.16 -10.90
C ALA A 49 4.70 -3.68 -11.42
N PHE A 50 3.87 -4.60 -11.92
CA PHE A 50 2.52 -4.29 -12.39
C PHE A 50 1.59 -3.87 -11.24
N ALA A 51 1.68 -4.52 -10.08
CA ALA A 51 0.97 -4.11 -8.88
C ALA A 51 1.37 -2.69 -8.44
N PHE A 52 2.66 -2.35 -8.48
CA PHE A 52 3.11 -0.99 -8.18
C PHE A 52 2.63 0.03 -9.21
N PHE A 53 2.58 -0.33 -10.49
CA PHE A 53 2.04 0.54 -11.51
C PHE A 53 0.56 0.89 -11.23
N ILE A 54 -0.28 -0.11 -10.95
CA ILE A 54 -1.70 0.12 -10.61
C ILE A 54 -1.82 0.94 -9.32
N ALA A 55 -1.07 0.58 -8.27
CA ALA A 55 -1.09 1.31 -7.01
C ALA A 55 -0.66 2.77 -7.18
N PHE A 56 0.36 3.03 -7.99
CA PHE A 56 0.81 4.38 -8.33
C PHE A 56 -0.27 5.16 -9.08
N CYS A 57 -0.95 4.57 -10.08
CA CYS A 57 -2.04 5.23 -10.79
C CYS A 57 -3.20 5.62 -9.85
N ILE A 58 -3.60 4.73 -8.94
CA ILE A 58 -4.66 5.00 -7.96
C ILE A 58 -4.22 6.10 -6.99
N ALA A 59 -3.00 6.02 -6.45
CA ALA A 59 -2.47 7.02 -5.52
C ALA A 59 -2.30 8.38 -6.19
N LEU A 60 -1.84 8.42 -7.44
CA LEU A 60 -1.71 9.65 -8.23
C LEU A 60 -3.08 10.27 -8.49
N LEU A 61 -4.09 9.47 -8.87
CA LEU A 61 -5.44 9.98 -9.05
C LEU A 61 -6.00 10.56 -7.75
N ALA A 62 -5.83 9.86 -6.62
CA ALA A 62 -6.24 10.36 -5.32
C ALA A 62 -5.53 11.67 -4.95
N LEU A 63 -4.23 11.78 -5.20
CA LEU A 63 -3.45 13.00 -4.99
C LEU A 63 -4.02 14.17 -5.81
N LEU A 64 -4.25 13.95 -7.11
CA LEU A 64 -4.77 14.99 -8.01
C LEU A 64 -6.18 15.47 -7.63
N LEU A 65 -7.00 14.61 -7.03
CA LEU A 65 -8.35 14.94 -6.57
C LEU A 65 -8.37 15.69 -5.23
N ASN A 66 -7.40 15.45 -4.35
CA ASN A 66 -7.45 15.93 -2.96
C ASN A 66 -6.46 17.07 -2.65
N ASP A 67 -5.23 17.03 -3.18
CA ASP A 67 -4.15 17.90 -2.72
C ASP A 67 -3.44 18.64 -3.86
N LYS A 68 -3.75 19.93 -4.00
CA LYS A 68 -3.17 20.80 -5.04
C LYS A 68 -1.82 21.42 -4.67
N SER A 69 -1.40 21.36 -3.40
CA SER A 69 -0.17 21.98 -2.91
C SER A 69 1.01 21.01 -2.74
N PHE A 70 0.83 19.73 -3.11
CA PHE A 70 1.80 18.66 -2.86
C PHE A 70 3.21 18.94 -3.42
N SER A 71 3.32 19.67 -4.55
CA SER A 71 4.59 19.92 -5.23
C SER A 71 5.58 20.74 -4.39
N LYS A 72 5.08 21.69 -3.59
CA LYS A 72 5.90 22.50 -2.69
C LYS A 72 6.34 21.72 -1.45
N GLU A 73 5.46 20.85 -0.95
CA GLU A 73 5.70 20.06 0.27
C GLU A 73 6.68 18.92 0.02
N ILE A 74 6.61 18.26 -1.14
CA ILE A 74 7.59 17.24 -1.53
C ILE A 74 9.00 17.84 -1.65
N ALA A 75 9.12 19.06 -2.17
CA ALA A 75 10.43 19.70 -2.36
C ALA A 75 11.14 20.02 -1.03
N THR A 76 10.38 20.22 0.06
CA THR A 76 10.93 20.52 1.39
C THR A 76 11.00 19.30 2.32
N ALA A 77 10.48 18.15 1.90
CA ALA A 77 10.45 16.95 2.71
C ALA A 77 11.86 16.35 2.92
N PRO A 78 12.17 15.80 4.12
CA PRO A 78 13.42 15.11 4.38
C PRO A 78 13.64 13.92 3.44
N LYS A 79 14.78 13.89 2.74
CA LYS A 79 15.05 12.92 1.66
C LYS A 79 15.00 11.45 2.09
N HIS A 80 15.32 11.15 3.36
CA HIS A 80 15.27 9.78 3.87
C HIS A 80 13.84 9.21 3.91
N LEU A 81 12.81 10.05 3.97
CA LEU A 81 11.41 9.58 3.96
C LEU A 81 11.01 8.99 2.61
N PHE A 82 11.67 9.37 1.52
CA PHE A 82 11.42 8.78 0.20
C PHE A 82 11.86 7.30 0.10
N PHE A 83 12.71 6.83 1.03
CA PHE A 83 13.08 5.41 1.11
C PHE A 83 11.95 4.52 1.65
N ALA A 84 10.84 5.08 2.17
CA ALA A 84 9.67 4.29 2.55
C ALA A 84 9.18 3.38 1.40
N GLY A 85 9.28 3.86 0.16
CA GLY A 85 8.96 3.09 -1.05
C GLY A 85 9.79 1.81 -1.20
N THR A 86 11.02 1.79 -0.71
CA THR A 86 11.91 0.62 -0.79
C THR A 86 11.41 -0.51 0.10
N PHE A 87 10.91 -0.21 1.30
CA PHE A 87 10.39 -1.23 2.22
C PHE A 87 9.12 -1.89 1.67
N ILE A 88 8.21 -1.12 1.08
CA ILE A 88 7.02 -1.69 0.45
C ILE A 88 7.38 -2.47 -0.81
N ALA A 89 8.35 -2.01 -1.61
CA ALA A 89 8.89 -2.76 -2.75
C ALA A 89 9.43 -4.12 -2.32
N PHE A 90 10.25 -4.15 -1.28
CA PHE A 90 10.79 -5.37 -0.72
C PHE A 90 9.68 -6.30 -0.20
N TYR A 91 8.70 -5.77 0.52
CA TYR A 91 7.56 -6.53 1.02
C TYR A 91 6.76 -7.20 -0.11
N VAL A 92 6.33 -6.43 -1.10
CA VAL A 92 5.50 -6.94 -2.21
C VAL A 92 6.28 -7.97 -3.03
N LEU A 93 7.57 -7.73 -3.28
CA LEU A 93 8.40 -8.69 -4.00
C LEU A 93 8.58 -10.00 -3.22
N SER A 94 8.85 -9.88 -1.92
CA SER A 94 9.04 -11.03 -1.02
C SER A 94 7.77 -11.86 -0.90
N ILE A 95 6.60 -11.23 -0.66
CA ILE A 95 5.35 -11.98 -0.51
C ILE A 95 4.96 -12.68 -1.82
N THR A 96 5.23 -12.06 -2.96
CA THR A 96 4.95 -12.64 -4.28
C THR A 96 5.81 -13.85 -4.58
N PHE A 97 7.08 -13.82 -4.13
CA PHE A 97 8.00 -14.95 -4.27
C PHE A 97 7.71 -16.07 -3.26
N VAL A 98 7.50 -15.71 -1.99
CA VAL A 98 7.42 -16.67 -0.88
C VAL A 98 6.04 -17.32 -0.75
N ALA A 99 4.94 -16.56 -0.91
CA ALA A 99 3.59 -17.09 -0.71
C ALA A 99 3.24 -18.30 -1.60
N PRO A 100 3.69 -18.39 -2.88
CA PRO A 100 3.60 -19.58 -3.71
C PRO A 100 4.08 -20.90 -3.08
N HIS A 101 5.13 -20.83 -2.25
CA HIS A 101 5.82 -21.97 -1.66
C HIS A 101 5.41 -22.20 -0.21
N PHE A 102 5.19 -21.12 0.52
CA PHE A 102 4.98 -21.14 1.97
C PHE A 102 3.50 -21.11 2.36
N GLY A 103 2.63 -20.76 1.41
CA GLY A 103 1.23 -20.46 1.64
C GLY A 103 1.04 -18.99 2.05
N VAL A 104 -0.02 -18.35 1.53
CA VAL A 104 -0.31 -16.92 1.78
C VAL A 104 -0.53 -16.66 3.27
N GLY A 105 -1.31 -17.50 3.95
CA GLY A 105 -1.61 -17.36 5.38
C GLY A 105 -0.33 -17.37 6.22
N ASN A 106 0.50 -18.40 6.05
CA ASN A 106 1.78 -18.50 6.77
C ASN A 106 2.68 -17.30 6.48
N ALA A 107 2.82 -16.88 5.22
CA ALA A 107 3.68 -15.77 4.87
C ALA A 107 3.22 -14.43 5.49
N ILE A 108 1.90 -14.21 5.61
CA ILE A 108 1.36 -13.03 6.30
C ILE A 108 1.54 -13.12 7.82
N PHE A 109 1.42 -14.30 8.43
CA PHE A 109 1.71 -14.47 9.87
C PHE A 109 3.17 -14.20 10.25
N PHE A 110 4.12 -14.41 9.34
CA PHE A 110 5.54 -14.17 9.63
C PHE A 110 5.96 -12.69 9.50
N VAL A 111 5.17 -11.86 8.82
CA VAL A 111 5.49 -10.44 8.56
C VAL A 111 4.74 -9.47 9.47
N LEU A 112 3.68 -9.92 10.15
CA LEU A 112 2.88 -9.17 11.13
C LEU A 112 3.16 -9.63 12.55
#